data_AF-A0A1C5XG07-F1
#
_entry.id   AF-A0A1C5XG07-F1
#
_cell.length_a   1.000
_cell.length_b   1.000
_cell.length_c   1.000
_cell.angle_alpha   90.00
_cell.angle_beta   90.00
_cell.angle_gamma   90.00
#
_symmetry.space_group_name_H-M   'P 1'
#
loop_
_entity.id
_entity.type
_entity.pdbx_description
1 polymer ?
#
loop_
_entity_poly.entity_id
_entity_poly.type
_entity_poly.pdbx_seq_one_letter_code
_entity_poly.pdbx_strand_id
1 'polypeptide(L)'
;MMKSKKIKCPYCHANSSLRPASVVYGHNRRSQGKFLYLCDRWPACDAYVSAHDRTHLPMGVLANGDLRHKRILAHQALRQLQQSRNMEKWEVYIWLQAKLGLNEHQAHIGQFSDWMCDEVICLCKQASGPPADMKAAA
;
A
#
# COMPACT_ATOMS: atom_id res chain seq x y z
N MET A 1 -4.17 -4.37 30.12
CA MET A 1 -5.26 -3.93 29.20
C MET A 1 -4.65 -3.03 28.13
N MET A 2 -4.42 -3.53 26.92
CA MET A 2 -3.84 -2.72 25.83
C MET A 2 -4.92 -1.73 25.36
N LYS A 3 -4.75 -0.43 25.61
CA LYS A 3 -5.67 0.61 25.12
C LYS A 3 -5.67 0.53 23.59
N SER A 4 -6.78 0.06 23.01
CA SER A 4 -6.95 0.04 21.56
C SER A 4 -6.89 1.47 21.03
N LYS A 5 -5.90 1.76 20.18
CA LYS A 5 -5.79 3.05 19.51
C LYS A 5 -7.04 3.23 18.66
N LYS A 6 -7.85 4.25 18.96
CA LYS A 6 -9.07 4.56 18.20
C LYS A 6 -8.66 5.04 16.81
N ILE A 7 -8.68 4.14 15.83
CA ILE A 7 -8.43 4.47 14.43
C ILE A 7 -9.75 4.93 13.81
N LYS A 8 -9.70 6.06 13.10
CA LYS A 8 -10.84 6.63 12.38
C LYS A 8 -10.75 6.31 10.90
N CYS A 9 -11.88 6.00 10.30
CA CYS A 9 -11.99 5.83 8.85
C CYS A 9 -11.82 7.20 8.16
N PRO A 10 -10.91 7.33 7.18
CA PRO A 10 -10.70 8.61 6.49
C PRO A 10 -11.86 8.98 5.55
N TYR A 11 -12.72 8.01 5.18
CA TYR A 11 -13.80 8.22 4.22
C TYR A 11 -15.13 8.64 4.87
N CYS A 12 -15.50 8.03 6.00
CA CYS A 12 -16.81 8.26 6.64
C CYS A 12 -16.73 8.65 8.12
N HIS A 13 -15.51 8.86 8.63
CA HIS A 13 -15.19 9.27 10.01
C HIS A 13 -15.71 8.35 11.14
N ALA A 14 -16.27 7.20 10.79
CA ALA A 14 -16.60 6.15 11.74
C ALA A 14 -15.34 5.60 12.42
N ASN A 15 -15.52 4.91 13.54
CA ASN A 15 -14.42 4.15 14.13
C ASN A 15 -14.07 2.95 13.22
N SER A 16 -12.88 2.40 13.43
CA SER A 16 -12.52 1.09 12.92
C SER A 16 -12.15 0.16 14.07
N SER A 17 -12.57 -1.09 13.96
CA SER A 17 -12.35 -2.12 14.95
C SER A 17 -11.41 -3.19 14.42
N LEU A 18 -10.55 -3.74 15.28
CA LEU A 18 -9.74 -4.91 14.92
C LEU A 18 -10.67 -6.13 14.79
N ARG A 19 -10.70 -6.75 13.62
CA ARG A 19 -11.55 -7.92 13.29
C ARG A 19 -10.72 -9.00 12.60
N PRO A 20 -11.09 -10.27 12.73
CA PRO A 20 -10.49 -11.34 11.94
C PRO A 20 -10.64 -11.06 10.45
N ALA A 21 -9.60 -11.35 9.66
CA ALA A 21 -9.61 -11.13 8.22
C ALA A 21 -10.65 -12.00 7.49
N SER A 22 -11.18 -13.04 8.14
CA SER A 22 -12.24 -13.89 7.60
C SER A 22 -13.56 -13.16 7.40
N VAL A 23 -13.79 -12.03 8.09
CA VAL A 23 -14.97 -11.17 7.87
C VAL A 23 -14.98 -10.59 6.45
N VAL A 24 -13.80 -10.35 5.87
CA VAL A 24 -13.65 -9.81 4.52
C VAL A 24 -13.37 -10.91 3.50
N TYR A 25 -12.48 -11.84 3.82
CA TYR A 25 -11.99 -12.83 2.85
C TYR A 25 -12.66 -14.21 2.96
N GLY A 26 -13.61 -14.41 3.89
CA GLY A 26 -14.14 -15.74 4.23
C GLY A 26 -13.12 -16.61 4.95
N HIS A 27 -13.50 -17.83 5.34
CA HIS A 27 -12.62 -18.76 6.05
C HIS A 27 -11.71 -19.51 5.07
N ASN A 28 -10.47 -19.06 4.94
CA ASN A 28 -9.45 -19.70 4.11
C ASN A 28 -8.03 -19.47 4.65
N ARG A 29 -7.03 -20.01 3.95
CA ARG A 29 -5.61 -19.87 4.32
C ARG A 29 -5.13 -18.41 4.37
N ARG A 30 -5.73 -17.51 3.58
CA ARG A 30 -5.39 -16.07 3.56
C ARG A 30 -5.91 -15.35 4.81
N SER A 31 -7.00 -15.81 5.41
CA SER A 31 -7.59 -15.20 6.60
C SER A 31 -7.12 -15.77 7.93
N GLN A 32 -6.58 -17.00 7.93
CA GLN A 32 -6.28 -17.75 9.15
C GLN A 32 -5.23 -17.01 10.01
N GLY A 33 -5.60 -16.68 11.25
CA GLY A 33 -4.74 -15.96 12.19
C GLY A 33 -4.42 -14.51 11.80
N LYS A 34 -5.09 -13.97 10.78
CA LYS A 34 -4.86 -12.60 10.29
C LYS A 34 -5.96 -11.67 10.79
N PHE A 35 -5.58 -10.43 11.05
CA PHE A 35 -6.49 -9.39 11.52
C PHE A 35 -6.44 -8.16 10.62
N LEU A 36 -7.56 -7.45 10.55
CA LEU A 36 -7.75 -6.20 9.84
C LEU A 36 -8.32 -5.17 10.81
N TYR A 37 -7.95 -3.91 10.67
CA TYR A 37 -8.78 -2.81 11.14
C TYR A 37 -9.84 -2.53 10.09
N LEU A 38 -11.08 -2.86 10.44
CA LEU A 38 -12.25 -2.77 9.57
C LEU A 38 -13.08 -1.56 9.97
N CYS A 39 -13.47 -0.71 9.02
CA CYS A 39 -14.40 0.37 9.29
C CYS A 39 -15.72 -0.20 9.84
N ASP A 40 -16.27 0.40 10.89
CA ASP A 40 -17.49 -0.09 11.52
C ASP A 40 -18.73 0.00 10.60
N ARG A 41 -18.65 0.76 9.50
CA ARG A 41 -19.68 0.80 8.44
C ARG A 41 -19.43 -0.21 7.30
N TRP A 42 -18.63 -1.24 7.52
CA TRP A 42 -18.46 -2.33 6.55
C TRP A 42 -19.79 -3.10 6.35
N PRO A 43 -20.13 -3.54 5.13
CA PRO A 43 -19.37 -3.41 3.87
C PRO A 43 -19.61 -2.10 3.10
N ALA A 44 -20.59 -1.28 3.48
CA ALA A 44 -20.99 -0.09 2.71
C ALA A 44 -19.85 0.94 2.51
N CYS A 45 -18.98 1.14 3.51
CA CYS A 45 -17.82 2.03 3.38
C CYS A 45 -16.63 1.36 2.67
N ASP A 46 -16.62 0.02 2.61
CA ASP A 46 -15.55 -0.79 2.00
C ASP A 46 -14.13 -0.45 2.48
N ALA A 47 -13.92 0.17 3.65
CA ALA A 47 -12.60 0.62 4.09
C ALA A 47 -11.98 -0.31 5.14
N TYR A 48 -10.75 -0.78 4.90
CA TYR A 48 -9.97 -1.53 5.89
C TYR A 48 -8.46 -1.42 5.67
N VAL A 49 -7.68 -1.85 6.67
CA VAL A 49 -6.23 -2.04 6.56
C VAL A 49 -5.80 -3.29 7.32
N SER A 50 -4.80 -4.00 6.82
CA SER A 50 -4.21 -5.14 7.53
C SER A 50 -3.54 -4.72 8.82
N ALA A 51 -3.58 -5.59 9.82
CA ALA A 51 -2.81 -5.46 11.04
C ALA A 51 -1.61 -6.43 11.02
N HIS A 52 -0.51 -6.03 11.66
CA HIS A 52 0.62 -6.92 11.89
C HIS A 52 0.23 -8.05 12.85
N ASP A 53 0.54 -9.30 12.51
CA ASP A 53 0.12 -10.49 13.27
C ASP A 53 0.51 -10.44 14.76
N ARG A 54 1.71 -9.96 15.08
CA ARG A 54 2.24 -9.99 16.45
C ARG A 54 1.82 -8.79 17.29
N THR A 55 1.77 -7.61 16.68
CA THR A 55 1.59 -6.34 17.40
C THR A 55 0.17 -5.81 17.29
N HIS A 56 -0.63 -6.33 16.35
CA HIS A 56 -1.93 -5.79 15.95
C HIS A 56 -1.89 -4.29 15.62
N LEU A 57 -0.73 -3.75 15.24
CA LEU A 57 -0.63 -2.39 14.73
C LEU A 57 -1.07 -2.36 13.26
N PRO A 58 -1.76 -1.29 12.81
CA PRO A 58 -2.15 -1.16 11.41
C PRO A 58 -0.90 -1.05 10.53
N MET A 59 -0.89 -1.73 9.39
CA MET A 59 0.20 -1.67 8.40
C MET A 59 0.15 -0.38 7.54
N GLY A 60 -0.85 0.48 7.75
CA GLY A 60 -1.13 1.60 6.86
C GLY A 60 -2.36 2.39 7.31
N VAL A 61 -2.86 3.21 6.40
CA VAL A 61 -4.16 3.87 6.54
C VAL A 61 -5.25 2.98 5.94
N LEU A 62 -6.45 3.00 6.52
CA LEU A 62 -7.64 2.35 5.94
C LEU A 62 -7.80 2.80 4.48
N ALA A 63 -7.99 1.84 3.59
CA ALA A 63 -8.20 2.07 2.18
C ALA A 63 -9.49 1.40 1.73
N ASN A 64 -10.25 2.08 0.87
CA ASN A 64 -11.37 1.50 0.12
C ASN A 64 -10.87 0.58 -1.01
N GLY A 65 -11.77 -0.08 -1.73
CA GLY A 65 -11.45 -0.98 -2.84
C GLY A 65 -10.53 -0.36 -3.88
N ASP A 66 -10.84 0.86 -4.32
CA ASP A 66 -10.07 1.58 -5.33
C ASP A 66 -8.63 1.83 -4.89
N LEU A 67 -8.44 2.41 -3.70
CA LEU A 67 -7.09 2.68 -3.19
C LEU A 67 -6.32 1.39 -2.91
N ARG A 68 -6.97 0.33 -2.42
CA ARG A 68 -6.33 -0.99 -2.26
C ARG A 68 -5.85 -1.52 -3.61
N HIS A 69 -6.67 -1.40 -4.66
CA HIS A 69 -6.30 -1.81 -6.00
C HIS A 69 -5.10 -1.01 -6.53
N LYS A 70 -5.12 0.32 -6.40
CA LYS A 70 -4.00 1.17 -6.82
C LYS A 70 -2.71 0.87 -6.06
N ARG A 71 -2.76 0.61 -4.75
CA ARG A 71 -1.59 0.18 -3.96
C ARG A 71 -1.01 -1.15 -4.47
N ILE A 72 -1.86 -2.09 -4.89
CA ILE A 72 -1.42 -3.34 -5.54
C ILE A 72 -0.71 -3.04 -6.86
N LEU A 73 -1.29 -2.18 -7.71
CA LEU A 73 -0.67 -1.78 -8.97
C LEU A 73 0.68 -1.06 -8.76
N ALA A 74 0.79 -0.18 -7.77
CA ALA A 74 2.04 0.50 -7.42
C ALA A 74 3.12 -0.51 -6.96
N HIS A 75 2.76 -1.49 -6.13
CA HIS A 75 3.67 -2.58 -5.76
C HIS A 75 4.11 -3.41 -6.97
N GLN A 76 3.20 -3.69 -7.91
CA GLN A 76 3.51 -4.42 -9.14
C GLN A 76 4.46 -3.62 -10.04
N ALA A 77 4.24 -2.32 -10.20
CA ALA A 77 5.09 -1.44 -10.99
C ALA A 77 6.53 -1.37 -10.42
N LEU A 78 6.69 -1.24 -9.10
CA LEU A 78 8.00 -1.30 -8.46
C LEU A 78 8.67 -2.66 -8.63
N ARG A 79 7.91 -3.76 -8.53
CA ARG A 79 8.46 -5.11 -8.77
C ARG A 79 8.97 -5.27 -10.21
N GLN A 80 8.22 -4.75 -11.19
CA GLN A 80 8.63 -4.78 -12.59
C GLN A 80 9.89 -3.94 -12.81
N LEU A 81 9.95 -2.73 -12.25
CA LEU A 81 11.15 -1.90 -12.30
C LEU A 81 12.35 -2.62 -11.68
N GLN A 82 12.15 -3.18 -10.48
CA GLN A 82 13.16 -3.96 -9.76
C GLN A 82 13.72 -5.09 -10.65
N GLN A 83 12.84 -5.88 -11.27
CA GLN A 83 13.24 -6.98 -12.16
C GLN A 83 13.95 -6.48 -13.42
N SER A 84 13.43 -5.42 -14.05
CA SER A 84 13.99 -4.88 -15.30
C SER A 84 15.39 -4.29 -15.14
N ARG A 85 15.72 -3.84 -13.93
CA ARG A 85 17.01 -3.21 -13.59
C ARG A 85 17.90 -4.10 -12.72
N ASN A 86 17.54 -5.37 -12.52
CA ASN A 86 18.24 -6.32 -11.65
C ASN A 86 18.55 -5.76 -10.25
N MET A 87 17.59 -5.03 -9.67
CA MET A 87 17.74 -4.40 -8.36
C MET A 87 17.35 -5.36 -7.23
N GLU A 88 18.04 -5.23 -6.11
CA GLU A 88 17.59 -5.76 -4.83
C GLU A 88 16.36 -5.00 -4.33
N LYS A 89 15.61 -5.63 -3.41
CA LYS A 89 14.41 -5.02 -2.85
C LYS A 89 14.72 -3.68 -2.17
N TRP A 90 15.81 -3.60 -1.41
CA TRP A 90 16.16 -2.37 -0.71
C TRP A 90 16.55 -1.24 -1.68
N GLU A 91 17.20 -1.56 -2.80
CA GLU A 91 17.61 -0.59 -3.82
C GLU A 91 16.41 0.08 -4.48
N VAL A 92 15.36 -0.67 -4.83
CA VAL A 92 14.16 -0.08 -5.45
C VAL A 92 13.43 0.86 -4.49
N TYR A 93 13.45 0.57 -3.18
CA TYR A 93 12.88 1.47 -2.17
C TYR A 93 13.74 2.71 -1.91
N ILE A 94 15.07 2.62 -2.02
CA ILE A 94 15.95 3.81 -1.99
C ILE A 94 15.73 4.68 -3.24
N TRP A 95 15.63 4.06 -4.42
CA TRP A 95 15.29 4.77 -5.66
C TRP A 95 13.96 5.51 -5.54
N LEU A 96 12.94 4.85 -4.99
CA LEU A 96 11.62 5.46 -4.78
C LEU A 96 11.69 6.65 -3.80
N GLN A 97 12.42 6.49 -2.69
CA GLN A 97 12.66 7.55 -1.71
C GLN A 97 13.32 8.76 -2.37
N ALA A 98 14.37 8.54 -3.16
CA ALA A 98 15.08 9.60 -3.85
C ALA A 98 14.19 10.31 -4.90
N LYS A 99 13.37 9.58 -5.65
CA LYS A 99 12.49 10.16 -6.68
C LYS A 99 11.34 11.00 -6.12
N LEU A 100 10.82 10.63 -4.95
CA LEU A 100 9.68 11.30 -4.33
C LEU A 100 10.05 12.16 -3.11
N GLY A 101 11.34 12.25 -2.76
CA GLY A 101 11.79 12.97 -1.56
C GLY A 101 11.23 12.41 -0.25
N LEU A 102 11.02 11.08 -0.18
CA LEU A 102 10.41 10.40 0.96
C LEU A 102 11.48 9.83 1.89
N ASN A 103 11.18 9.77 3.17
CA ASN A 103 11.92 8.90 4.10
C ASN A 103 11.40 7.46 4.07
N GLU A 104 12.09 6.55 4.75
CA GLU A 104 11.76 5.12 4.81
C GLU A 104 10.32 4.87 5.27
N HIS A 105 9.86 5.54 6.32
CA HIS A 105 8.50 5.38 6.85
C HIS A 105 7.44 5.86 5.84
N GLN A 106 7.70 6.97 5.16
CA GLN A 106 6.81 7.53 4.16
C GLN A 106 6.75 6.64 2.91
N ALA A 107 7.85 6.02 2.50
CA ALA A 107 7.92 5.15 1.31
C ALA A 107 7.14 3.83 1.43
N HIS A 108 6.57 3.55 2.61
CA HIS A 108 5.68 2.42 2.78
C HIS A 108 4.36 2.64 2.01
N ILE A 109 4.15 1.89 0.93
CA ILE A 109 2.97 2.03 0.04
C ILE A 109 1.63 1.93 0.79
N GLY A 110 1.57 1.25 1.94
CA GLY A 110 0.39 1.25 2.82
C GLY A 110 -0.01 2.63 3.37
N GLN A 111 0.84 3.65 3.21
CA GLN A 111 0.58 5.06 3.55
C GLN A 111 0.19 5.91 2.34
N PHE A 112 0.35 5.41 1.12
CA PHE A 112 0.14 6.20 -0.10
C PHE A 112 -1.34 6.50 -0.33
N SER A 113 -1.62 7.72 -0.80
CA SER A 113 -2.91 8.13 -1.35
C SER A 113 -3.07 7.63 -2.79
N ASP A 114 -4.25 7.83 -3.36
CA ASP A 114 -4.53 7.57 -4.78
C ASP A 114 -3.50 8.24 -5.70
N TRP A 115 -3.29 9.54 -5.50
CA TRP A 115 -2.36 10.34 -6.28
C TRP A 115 -0.91 9.82 -6.17
N MET A 116 -0.46 9.49 -4.95
CA MET A 116 0.89 8.94 -4.78
C MET A 116 1.05 7.58 -5.47
N CYS A 117 0.01 6.74 -5.47
CA CYS A 117 0.05 5.47 -6.19
C CYS A 117 0.17 5.69 -7.70
N ASP A 118 -0.60 6.62 -8.25
CA ASP A 118 -0.57 6.98 -9.67
C ASP A 118 0.81 7.54 -10.07
N GLU A 119 1.41 8.37 -9.21
CA GLU A 119 2.76 8.92 -9.40
C GLU A 119 3.83 7.81 -9.43
N VAL A 120 3.78 6.87 -8.49
CA VAL A 120 4.72 5.73 -8.44
C VAL A 120 4.61 4.89 -9.72
N ILE A 121 3.40 4.61 -10.17
CA ILE A 121 3.14 3.83 -11.40
C ILE A 121 3.72 4.58 -12.60
N CYS A 122 3.52 5.90 -12.68
CA CYS A 122 4.06 6.73 -13.75
C CYS A 122 5.59 6.73 -13.76
N LEU A 123 6.23 6.95 -12.59
CA LEU A 123 7.69 6.94 -12.43
C LEU A 123 8.31 5.61 -12.83
N CYS A 124 7.70 4.49 -12.43
CA CYS A 124 8.19 3.16 -12.81
C CYS A 124 8.13 2.95 -14.32
N LYS A 125 7.02 3.33 -14.98
CA LYS A 125 6.88 3.22 -16.43
C LYS A 125 7.93 4.05 -17.18
N GLN A 126 8.18 5.28 -16.72
CA GLN A 126 9.22 6.14 -17.30
C GLN A 126 10.62 5.55 -17.11
N ALA A 127 10.90 5.00 -15.92
CA ALA A 127 12.21 4.42 -15.61
C ALA A 127 12.44 3.04 -16.28
N SER A 128 11.40 2.33 -16.68
CA SER A 128 11.52 1.11 -17.48
C SER A 128 11.67 1.36 -18.99
N GLY A 129 11.48 2.60 -19.45
CA GLY A 129 11.79 3.01 -20.81
C GLY A 129 13.29 3.15 -21.05
N PRO A 130 13.76 3.16 -22.33
CA PRO A 130 15.15 3.49 -22.63
C PRO A 130 15.49 4.89 -22.06
N PRO A 131 16.73 5.12 -21.61
CA PRO A 131 17.15 6.43 -21.13
C PRO A 131 16.75 7.52 -22.12
N ALA A 132 16.20 8.62 -21.61
CA ALA A 132 15.76 9.76 -22.44
C ALA A 132 16.90 10.36 -23.30
N ASP A 133 18.14 9.99 -23.01
CA ASP A 133 19.37 10.46 -23.64
C ASP A 133 19.65 9.82 -25.02
N MET A 134 18.79 8.91 -25.50
CA MET A 134 18.92 8.25 -26.82
C MET A 134 17.90 8.72 -27.88
N LYS A 135 17.25 9.88 -27.72
CA LYS A 135 16.30 10.43 -28.70
C LYS A 135 16.72 11.74 -29.38
N ALA A 136 18.01 12.06 -29.43
CA ALA A 136 18.53 13.25 -30.13
C ALA A 136 19.69 12.95 -31.09
N ALA A 137 19.59 11.89 -31.89
CA ALA A 137 20.47 11.67 -33.04
C ALA A 137 19.74 10.83 -34.11
N ALA A 138 18.93 11.51 -34.93
CA ALA A 138 18.52 11.06 -36.26
C ALA A 138 18.18 12.30 -37.09
#